data_AF-A0A1Z9E967-F1
#
_entry.id   AF-A0A1Z9E967-F1
#
_cell.length_a   1.000
_cell.length_b   1.000
_cell.length_c   1.000
_cell.angle_alpha   90.00
_cell.angle_beta   90.00
_cell.angle_gamma   90.00
#
_symmetry.space_group_name_H-M   'P 1'
#
loop_
_entity.id
_entity.type
_entity.pdbx_description
1 polymer ?
#
loop_
_entity_poly.entity_id
_entity_poly.type
_entity_poly.pdbx_seq_one_letter_code
_entity_poly.pdbx_strand_id
1 'polypeptide(L)'
;MSIGFSGKFSALGATIATKGGGGAGGGGGGGGPAAVFSGQYNADGTGGTTVTINAESNGGTGYDDITLTINSTITATMYMWGAGGGGTKRSGGQTGGGGGYSTGQYTFQPGTYKVMVGGAGEGGSQSPSPNDAYRGNNTGGGDSGANTGGNGDGGGGGGLTGVFSSSYSYSNAIIVSGGGGGGSGDTANGGGGGGSSGNNAGNCCSRGGGGASQNGGGSAGNAGANGSTGTQLNGGNGGSTGAGGGGGYWGGGGGGSSGPGAGGGGSGYIGGVSGGSMSNGSTGGNSATGSNRPSSSVGRGGNSGGRGGGGAIVFVFS
;
A
#
# COMPACT_ATOMS: atom_id res chain seq x y z
N MET A 1 -46.73 -0.84 35.59
CA MET A 1 -46.40 -0.18 34.31
C MET A 1 -44.89 -0.15 34.19
N SER A 2 -44.36 -1.07 33.37
CA SER A 2 -42.95 -1.19 33.03
C SER A 2 -42.93 -1.80 31.63
N ILE A 3 -42.32 -1.12 30.68
CA ILE A 3 -42.16 -1.59 29.31
C ILE A 3 -40.69 -1.95 29.17
N GLY A 4 -40.39 -3.25 29.12
CA GLY A 4 -39.06 -3.76 28.85
C GLY A 4 -38.98 -4.27 27.41
N PHE A 5 -38.25 -3.57 26.55
CA PHE A 5 -37.85 -4.09 25.25
C PHE A 5 -36.51 -4.81 25.39
N SER A 6 -36.52 -6.13 25.17
CA SER A 6 -35.31 -6.91 24.87
C SER A 6 -35.10 -6.94 23.36
N GLY A 7 -34.13 -6.19 22.86
CA GLY A 7 -33.71 -6.24 21.46
C GLY A 7 -32.26 -5.79 21.35
N LYS A 8 -31.39 -6.69 20.88
CA LYS A 8 -29.97 -6.41 20.65
C LYS A 8 -29.83 -5.41 19.49
N PHE A 9 -29.34 -4.22 19.78
CA PHE A 9 -28.81 -3.31 18.76
C PHE A 9 -27.34 -3.68 18.49
N SER A 10 -27.03 -4.00 17.24
CA SER A 10 -25.66 -3.94 16.70
C SER A 10 -25.75 -3.46 15.26
N ALA A 11 -25.66 -2.15 15.07
CA ALA A 11 -25.36 -1.54 13.78
C ALA A 11 -24.15 -0.63 13.98
N LEU A 12 -23.04 -0.93 13.28
CA LEU A 12 -22.05 0.03 12.77
C LEU A 12 -20.89 -0.74 12.16
N GLY A 13 -20.96 -0.96 10.85
CA GLY A 13 -19.93 -1.68 10.08
C GLY A 13 -20.24 -1.75 8.59
N ALA A 14 -20.80 -0.68 8.03
CA ALA A 14 -20.86 -0.49 6.59
C ALA A 14 -20.80 1.01 6.33
N THR A 15 -19.61 1.51 5.98
CA THR A 15 -19.50 2.80 5.32
C THR A 15 -20.15 2.64 3.95
N ILE A 16 -21.45 2.91 3.88
CA ILE A 16 -22.14 3.16 2.62
C ILE A 16 -21.49 4.42 2.05
N ALA A 17 -20.70 4.26 0.98
CA ALA A 17 -20.33 5.39 0.14
C ALA A 17 -21.64 5.98 -0.39
N THR A 18 -22.02 7.14 0.13
CA THR A 18 -23.18 7.87 -0.37
C THR A 18 -22.89 8.24 -1.81
N LYS A 19 -23.62 7.65 -2.76
CA LYS A 19 -23.86 8.24 -4.08
C LYS A 19 -24.27 9.69 -3.81
N GLY A 20 -23.43 10.65 -4.20
CA GLY A 20 -23.68 12.08 -3.99
C GLY A 20 -25.03 12.45 -4.60
N GLY A 21 -26.06 12.50 -3.74
CA GLY A 21 -27.41 12.86 -4.12
C GLY A 21 -27.54 14.37 -4.15
N GLY A 22 -27.64 14.92 -5.37
CA GLY A 22 -28.53 16.01 -5.74
C GLY A 22 -28.55 17.26 -4.87
N GLY A 23 -27.65 18.20 -5.18
CA GLY A 23 -27.99 19.63 -5.06
C GLY A 23 -28.73 20.06 -6.31
N ALA A 24 -30.06 20.09 -6.26
CA ALA A 24 -30.89 20.70 -7.30
C ALA A 24 -30.69 22.22 -7.28
N GLY A 25 -30.13 22.79 -8.35
CA GLY A 25 -30.03 24.24 -8.51
C GLY A 25 -29.32 24.65 -9.79
N GLY A 26 -30.09 24.97 -10.83
CA GLY A 26 -29.66 25.83 -11.94
C GLY A 26 -29.31 25.10 -13.24
N GLY A 27 -30.02 25.44 -14.31
CA GLY A 27 -29.95 24.80 -15.62
C GLY A 27 -28.62 25.00 -16.36
N GLY A 28 -28.32 24.04 -17.24
CA GLY A 28 -27.19 24.04 -18.16
C GLY A 28 -26.88 22.59 -18.53
N GLY A 29 -26.91 22.24 -19.82
CA GLY A 29 -26.75 20.86 -20.30
C GLY A 29 -25.52 20.17 -19.72
N GLY A 30 -25.71 19.31 -18.72
CA GLY A 30 -24.62 18.66 -17.98
C GLY A 30 -24.26 17.33 -18.62
N GLY A 31 -23.15 17.30 -19.36
CA GLY A 31 -22.50 16.05 -19.75
C GLY A 31 -22.23 15.20 -18.50
N GLY A 32 -22.31 13.87 -18.65
CA GLY A 32 -22.09 12.93 -17.56
C GLY A 32 -20.71 13.07 -16.89
N PRO A 33 -20.42 12.22 -15.88
CA PRO A 33 -19.16 12.30 -15.16
C PRO A 33 -17.95 12.21 -16.11
N ALA A 34 -16.96 13.08 -15.89
CA ALA A 34 -15.74 13.11 -16.71
C ALA A 34 -14.81 11.94 -16.38
N ALA A 35 -14.88 11.43 -15.15
CA ALA A 35 -14.15 10.28 -14.64
C ALA A 35 -15.12 9.31 -13.93
N VAL A 36 -15.02 8.01 -14.22
CA VAL A 36 -15.82 6.96 -13.58
C VAL A 36 -14.88 5.86 -13.08
N PHE A 37 -14.93 5.59 -11.79
CA PHE A 37 -14.24 4.49 -11.13
C PHE A 37 -15.18 3.28 -11.06
N SER A 38 -14.67 2.10 -11.39
CA SER A 38 -15.43 0.85 -11.39
C SER A 38 -14.56 -0.36 -11.02
N GLY A 39 -15.21 -1.50 -10.77
CA GLY A 39 -14.57 -2.74 -10.32
C GLY A 39 -14.74 -2.91 -8.82
N GLN A 40 -13.64 -3.04 -8.09
CA GLN A 40 -13.67 -3.16 -6.63
C GLN A 40 -14.02 -1.85 -5.90
N TYR A 41 -13.99 -0.71 -6.60
CA TYR A 41 -14.38 0.59 -6.08
C TYR A 41 -15.23 1.33 -7.12
N ASN A 42 -16.31 1.97 -6.68
CA ASN A 42 -17.23 2.69 -7.57
C ASN A 42 -17.40 4.14 -7.09
N ALA A 43 -17.13 5.09 -7.97
CA ALA A 43 -17.29 6.53 -7.73
C ALA A 43 -17.28 7.30 -9.04
N ASP A 44 -17.78 8.53 -9.02
CA ASP A 44 -17.76 9.44 -10.17
C ASP A 44 -16.93 10.68 -9.82
N GLY A 45 -16.27 11.26 -10.84
CA GLY A 45 -15.47 12.47 -10.75
C GLY A 45 -15.80 13.46 -11.87
N THR A 46 -15.89 14.73 -11.50
CA THR A 46 -16.00 15.91 -12.38
C THR A 46 -15.09 17.03 -11.89
N GLY A 47 -14.89 18.08 -12.69
CA GLY A 47 -14.09 19.24 -12.27
C GLY A 47 -14.58 19.81 -10.93
N GLY A 48 -13.66 20.05 -10.01
CA GLY A 48 -13.93 20.52 -8.63
C GLY A 48 -14.24 19.41 -7.62
N THR A 49 -14.33 18.14 -8.04
CA THR A 49 -14.61 17.02 -7.12
C THR A 49 -13.34 16.39 -6.55
N THR A 50 -13.48 15.78 -5.37
CA THR A 50 -12.42 14.96 -4.76
C THR A 50 -12.90 13.52 -4.62
N VAL A 51 -12.11 12.57 -5.10
CA VAL A 51 -12.36 11.13 -4.93
C VAL A 51 -11.23 10.53 -4.10
N THR A 52 -11.59 9.92 -2.97
CA THR A 52 -10.63 9.25 -2.07
C THR A 52 -10.86 7.75 -2.09
N ILE A 53 -9.83 6.98 -2.39
CA ILE A 53 -9.83 5.52 -2.33
C ILE A 53 -8.87 5.12 -1.21
N ASN A 54 -9.41 4.54 -0.13
CA ASN A 54 -8.68 4.25 1.08
C ASN A 54 -8.81 2.76 1.44
N ALA A 55 -7.72 2.00 1.26
CA ALA A 55 -7.71 0.57 1.59
C ALA A 55 -7.91 0.31 3.09
N GLU A 56 -7.57 1.26 3.96
CA GLU A 56 -7.78 1.11 5.41
C GLU A 56 -9.24 1.07 5.81
N SER A 57 -10.09 1.83 5.09
CA SER A 57 -11.54 1.76 5.27
C SER A 57 -12.11 0.39 4.85
N ASN A 58 -11.35 -0.38 4.07
CA ASN A 58 -11.64 -1.76 3.67
C ASN A 58 -10.83 -2.79 4.46
N GLY A 59 -10.55 -2.49 5.74
CA GLY A 59 -9.81 -3.41 6.62
C GLY A 59 -8.34 -3.63 6.24
N GLY A 60 -7.81 -2.89 5.27
CA GLY A 60 -6.43 -3.00 4.80
C GLY A 60 -6.21 -3.98 3.65
N THR A 61 -7.26 -4.55 3.04
CA THR A 61 -7.12 -5.57 1.98
C THR A 61 -6.55 -5.05 0.66
N GLY A 62 -6.41 -3.73 0.48
CA GLY A 62 -5.99 -3.16 -0.81
C GLY A 62 -7.07 -3.27 -1.89
N TYR A 63 -6.76 -2.69 -3.05
CA TYR A 63 -7.56 -2.75 -4.27
C TYR A 63 -6.63 -3.01 -5.46
N ASP A 64 -6.81 -4.15 -6.12
CA ASP A 64 -6.01 -4.65 -7.24
C ASP A 64 -6.77 -4.67 -8.57
N ASP A 65 -8.06 -4.32 -8.58
CA ASP A 65 -8.84 -4.19 -9.83
C ASP A 65 -9.78 -2.98 -9.78
N ILE A 66 -9.20 -1.79 -9.96
CA ILE A 66 -9.96 -0.55 -10.20
C ILE A 66 -9.70 -0.08 -11.62
N THR A 67 -10.79 0.11 -12.35
CA THR A 67 -10.80 0.70 -13.68
C THR A 67 -11.28 2.13 -13.61
N LEU A 68 -10.47 3.06 -14.10
CA LEU A 68 -10.80 4.48 -14.24
C LEU A 68 -11.09 4.78 -15.70
N THR A 69 -12.35 5.04 -16.03
CA THR A 69 -12.79 5.45 -17.36
C THR A 69 -12.91 6.97 -17.42
N ILE A 70 -12.24 7.58 -18.38
CA ILE A 70 -12.23 9.02 -18.61
C ILE A 70 -13.07 9.30 -19.86
N ASN A 71 -14.14 10.06 -19.70
CA ASN A 71 -15.11 10.36 -20.76
C ASN A 71 -14.79 11.68 -21.48
N SER A 72 -14.11 12.59 -20.80
CA SER A 72 -13.63 13.86 -21.34
C SER A 72 -12.30 14.22 -20.70
N THR A 73 -11.49 15.02 -21.40
CA THR A 73 -10.19 15.47 -20.87
C THR A 73 -10.41 16.16 -19.52
N ILE A 74 -9.69 15.71 -18.49
CA ILE A 74 -9.80 16.24 -17.13
C ILE A 74 -8.45 16.18 -16.44
N THR A 75 -8.15 17.19 -15.63
CA THR A 75 -6.91 17.22 -14.86
C THR A 75 -7.19 16.78 -13.42
N ALA A 76 -6.29 15.99 -12.83
CA ALA A 76 -6.35 15.68 -11.41
C ALA A 76 -4.98 15.83 -10.77
N THR A 77 -4.95 16.41 -9.57
CA THR A 77 -3.83 16.24 -8.66
C THR A 77 -4.05 14.96 -7.85
N MET A 78 -3.04 14.10 -7.84
CA MET A 78 -3.06 12.83 -7.12
C MET A 78 -2.17 12.93 -5.88
N TYR A 79 -2.67 12.46 -4.75
CA TYR A 79 -1.93 12.29 -3.50
C TYR A 79 -1.99 10.82 -3.13
N MET A 80 -0.85 10.14 -3.04
CA MET A 80 -0.80 8.69 -2.92
C MET A 80 0.11 8.25 -1.79
N TRP A 81 -0.32 7.22 -1.08
CA TRP A 81 0.48 6.53 -0.07
C TRP A 81 0.53 5.04 -0.39
N GLY A 82 1.74 4.48 -0.42
CA GLY A 82 1.92 3.03 -0.38
C GLY A 82 1.45 2.46 0.97
N ALA A 83 1.23 1.16 1.03
CA ALA A 83 0.86 0.50 2.27
C ALA A 83 2.07 0.26 3.18
N GLY A 84 1.83 0.12 4.48
CA GLY A 84 2.85 -0.25 5.46
C GLY A 84 3.05 -1.77 5.53
N GLY A 85 4.27 -2.20 5.84
CA GLY A 85 4.56 -3.60 6.13
C GLY A 85 4.05 -4.00 7.52
N GLY A 86 3.89 -5.30 7.77
CA GLY A 86 3.49 -5.81 9.08
C GLY A 86 4.67 -5.98 10.04
N GLY A 87 4.37 -6.02 11.34
CA GLY A 87 5.36 -6.26 12.40
C GLY A 87 5.44 -7.72 12.83
N THR A 88 6.53 -8.09 13.52
CA THR A 88 6.74 -9.46 14.05
C THR A 88 6.13 -9.63 15.44
N LYS A 89 5.84 -10.87 15.86
CA LYS A 89 5.24 -11.19 17.17
C LYS A 89 6.16 -10.90 18.37
N ARG A 90 7.48 -10.79 18.18
CA ARG A 90 8.41 -10.57 19.30
C ARG A 90 8.10 -9.25 20.01
N SER A 91 8.04 -9.31 21.34
CA SER A 91 7.91 -8.12 22.18
C SER A 91 9.21 -7.31 22.12
N GLY A 92 9.11 -6.02 21.81
CA GLY A 92 10.29 -5.14 21.75
C GLY A 92 10.25 -4.00 20.72
N GLY A 93 9.13 -3.77 20.03
CA GLY A 93 8.96 -2.58 19.17
C GLY A 93 9.41 -2.74 17.72
N GLN A 94 9.57 -3.97 17.24
CA GLN A 94 9.90 -4.22 15.84
C GLN A 94 8.68 -3.96 14.98
N THR A 95 8.83 -2.99 14.08
CA THR A 95 7.73 -2.52 13.25
C THR A 95 8.00 -2.78 11.79
N GLY A 96 6.93 -2.99 11.02
CA GLY A 96 7.03 -2.89 9.58
C GLY A 96 7.45 -1.47 9.16
N GLY A 97 8.02 -1.34 7.97
CA GLY A 97 8.31 -0.06 7.37
C GLY A 97 7.03 0.68 6.99
N GLY A 98 7.07 2.02 7.07
CA GLY A 98 6.00 2.85 6.57
C GLY A 98 5.98 2.88 5.04
N GLY A 99 4.79 2.96 4.45
CA GLY A 99 4.61 3.24 3.03
C GLY A 99 5.07 4.66 2.66
N GLY A 100 5.48 4.80 1.40
CA GLY A 100 5.92 6.06 0.82
C GLY A 100 4.77 7.02 0.56
N TYR A 101 5.13 8.20 0.05
CA TYR A 101 4.19 9.19 -0.46
C TYR A 101 4.64 9.66 -1.83
N SER A 102 3.69 9.80 -2.76
CA SER A 102 3.91 10.36 -4.09
C SER A 102 2.77 11.32 -4.43
N THR A 103 3.09 12.43 -5.08
CA THR A 103 2.11 13.41 -5.57
C THR A 103 2.47 13.91 -6.94
N GLY A 104 1.48 14.38 -7.69
CA GLY A 104 1.67 15.06 -8.97
C GLY A 104 0.35 15.32 -9.67
N GLN A 105 0.39 16.19 -10.67
CA GLN A 105 -0.77 16.49 -11.50
C GLN A 105 -0.71 15.74 -12.83
N TYR A 106 -1.84 15.19 -13.27
CA TYR A 106 -1.96 14.51 -14.56
C TYR A 106 -3.20 14.97 -15.29
N THR A 107 -3.05 15.30 -16.58
CA THR A 107 -4.17 15.57 -17.48
C THR A 107 -4.55 14.28 -18.19
N PHE A 108 -5.64 13.67 -17.73
CA PHE A 108 -6.19 12.47 -18.32
C PHE A 108 -6.83 12.79 -19.67
N GLN A 109 -6.51 11.99 -20.67
CA GLN A 109 -7.23 11.96 -21.95
C GLN A 109 -8.32 10.89 -21.91
N PRO A 110 -9.40 11.04 -22.71
CA PRO A 110 -10.44 10.03 -22.82
C PRO A 110 -9.87 8.63 -23.08
N GLY A 111 -10.36 7.64 -22.34
CA GLY A 111 -9.83 6.28 -22.35
C GLY A 111 -9.92 5.58 -21.00
N THR A 112 -9.20 4.47 -20.86
CA THR A 112 -9.24 3.62 -19.67
C THR A 112 -7.87 3.54 -19.02
N TYR A 113 -7.83 3.73 -17.71
CA TYR A 113 -6.65 3.66 -16.85
C TYR A 113 -6.87 2.61 -15.77
N LYS A 114 -5.77 2.16 -15.16
CA LYS A 114 -5.80 1.23 -14.03
C LYS A 114 -5.29 1.90 -12.77
N VAL A 115 -5.97 1.65 -11.65
CA VAL A 115 -5.62 2.20 -10.35
C VAL A 115 -5.44 1.04 -9.38
N MET A 116 -4.29 1.00 -8.72
CA MET A 116 -3.99 0.04 -7.65
C MET A 116 -3.81 0.80 -6.35
N VAL A 117 -4.36 0.27 -5.25
CA VAL A 117 -4.18 0.83 -3.91
C VAL A 117 -3.66 -0.27 -2.99
N GLY A 118 -2.51 -0.03 -2.38
CA GLY A 118 -1.76 -1.06 -1.66
C GLY A 118 -2.55 -1.68 -0.51
N GLY A 119 -2.49 -3.00 -0.40
CA GLY A 119 -2.90 -3.76 0.76
C GLY A 119 -1.84 -3.72 1.85
N ALA A 120 -2.27 -3.75 3.10
CA ALA A 120 -1.40 -3.81 4.27
C ALA A 120 -0.58 -5.11 4.27
N GLY A 121 0.67 -5.02 4.75
CA GLY A 121 1.45 -6.21 5.09
C GLY A 121 0.90 -6.92 6.33
N GLU A 122 0.82 -8.24 6.26
CA GLU A 122 0.40 -9.10 7.37
C GLU A 122 1.38 -9.06 8.55
N GLY A 123 0.88 -9.14 9.78
CA GLY A 123 1.74 -9.29 10.97
C GLY A 123 2.20 -10.74 11.14
N GLY A 124 3.41 -10.97 11.63
CA GLY A 124 4.01 -12.32 11.76
C GLY A 124 3.30 -13.28 12.74
N SER A 125 2.29 -12.81 13.49
CA SER A 125 1.42 -13.67 14.32
C SER A 125 0.12 -14.08 13.63
N GLN A 126 -0.19 -13.45 12.50
CA GLN A 126 -1.27 -13.86 11.63
C GLN A 126 -0.63 -14.95 10.75
N SER A 127 -0.73 -16.20 11.24
CA SER A 127 -0.57 -17.48 10.51
C SER A 127 -0.85 -17.28 9.02
N PRO A 128 -0.26 -18.00 8.04
CA PRO A 128 -0.59 -17.72 6.65
C PRO A 128 -2.04 -18.10 6.60
N SER A 129 -2.92 -17.11 6.59
CA SER A 129 -4.30 -17.46 6.54
C SER A 129 -4.40 -17.79 5.08
N PRO A 130 -4.77 -19.03 4.71
CA PRO A 130 -5.31 -19.23 3.38
C PRO A 130 -6.49 -18.27 3.10
N ASN A 131 -6.98 -17.53 4.10
CA ASN A 131 -7.71 -16.30 3.90
C ASN A 131 -6.74 -15.12 3.69
N ASP A 132 -6.45 -14.77 2.45
CA ASP A 132 -6.78 -13.51 1.74
C ASP A 132 -7.15 -12.21 2.50
N ALA A 133 -7.08 -12.15 3.83
CA ALA A 133 -7.62 -11.06 4.63
C ALA A 133 -6.79 -9.78 4.48
N TYR A 134 -5.51 -9.88 4.09
CA TYR A 134 -4.64 -8.73 3.84
C TYR A 134 -3.86 -8.93 2.55
N ARG A 135 -4.29 -8.27 1.46
CA ARG A 135 -3.75 -8.49 0.11
C ARG A 135 -2.56 -7.59 -0.22
N GLY A 136 -1.62 -7.48 0.71
CA GLY A 136 -0.35 -6.82 0.44
C GLY A 136 0.27 -7.41 -0.83
N ASN A 137 0.30 -8.74 -0.94
CA ASN A 137 0.81 -9.48 -2.08
C ASN A 137 0.08 -9.25 -3.42
N ASN A 138 -1.26 -9.26 -3.45
CA ASN A 138 -2.00 -8.99 -4.69
C ASN A 138 -1.76 -7.57 -5.22
N THR A 139 -1.26 -6.69 -4.36
CA THR A 139 -0.89 -5.31 -4.68
C THR A 139 0.62 -5.08 -4.64
N GLY A 140 1.41 -6.16 -4.73
CA GLY A 140 2.86 -6.13 -4.94
C GLY A 140 3.73 -6.23 -3.69
N GLY A 141 3.19 -6.43 -2.50
CA GLY A 141 3.98 -6.78 -1.30
C GLY A 141 4.58 -8.18 -1.37
N GLY A 142 5.71 -8.41 -0.71
CA GLY A 142 6.29 -9.74 -0.55
C GLY A 142 5.69 -10.47 0.66
N ASP A 143 5.60 -11.79 0.56
CA ASP A 143 5.11 -12.65 1.65
C ASP A 143 6.20 -12.85 2.72
N SER A 144 5.77 -13.14 3.95
CA SER A 144 6.65 -13.73 4.97
C SER A 144 7.07 -15.15 4.55
N GLY A 145 8.28 -15.61 4.91
CA GLY A 145 8.78 -16.88 4.38
C GLY A 145 8.28 -18.15 5.07
N ALA A 146 7.89 -18.06 6.35
CA ALA A 146 7.49 -19.16 7.19
C ALA A 146 6.65 -18.59 8.31
N ASN A 147 5.56 -19.30 8.57
CA ASN A 147 4.48 -18.78 9.35
C ASN A 147 4.05 -19.90 10.30
N THR A 148 4.93 -20.09 11.29
CA THR A 148 4.89 -21.15 12.30
C THR A 148 4.05 -20.76 13.51
N GLY A 149 3.57 -19.52 13.56
CA GLY A 149 2.95 -18.91 14.73
C GLY A 149 3.97 -18.57 15.83
N GLY A 150 5.26 -18.69 15.50
CA GLY A 150 6.39 -18.53 16.39
C GLY A 150 6.74 -17.06 16.61
N ASN A 151 7.50 -16.79 17.67
CA ASN A 151 7.94 -15.42 17.98
C ASN A 151 9.00 -14.88 17.00
N GLY A 152 9.55 -15.75 16.14
CA GLY A 152 10.59 -15.41 15.17
C GLY A 152 10.06 -15.06 13.77
N ASP A 153 8.76 -15.25 13.51
CA ASP A 153 8.19 -15.09 12.18
C ASP A 153 8.19 -13.62 11.75
N GLY A 154 8.65 -13.36 10.52
CA GLY A 154 8.64 -12.04 9.89
C GLY A 154 7.23 -11.60 9.48
N GLY A 155 7.04 -10.29 9.34
CA GLY A 155 5.83 -9.73 8.74
C GLY A 155 5.89 -9.72 7.21
N GLY A 156 4.72 -9.61 6.58
CA GLY A 156 4.61 -9.36 5.14
C GLY A 156 4.92 -7.91 4.77
N GLY A 157 5.31 -7.67 3.52
CA GLY A 157 5.49 -6.34 2.96
C GLY A 157 4.16 -5.67 2.59
N GLY A 158 4.12 -4.34 2.63
CA GLY A 158 2.99 -3.55 2.14
C GLY A 158 2.98 -3.44 0.62
N GLY A 159 1.80 -3.41 0.03
CA GLY A 159 1.60 -3.21 -1.40
C GLY A 159 1.84 -1.77 -1.87
N LEU A 160 2.01 -1.60 -3.17
CA LEU A 160 2.15 -0.31 -3.84
C LEU A 160 0.80 0.36 -4.08
N THR A 161 0.82 1.69 -4.18
CA THR A 161 -0.32 2.46 -4.71
C THR A 161 0.11 3.17 -5.98
N GLY A 162 -0.64 3.05 -7.06
CA GLY A 162 -0.23 3.60 -8.34
C GLY A 162 -1.35 3.75 -9.36
N VAL A 163 -1.10 4.61 -10.34
CA VAL A 163 -1.96 4.82 -11.50
C VAL A 163 -1.19 4.45 -12.76
N PHE A 164 -1.85 3.71 -13.65
CA PHE A 164 -1.26 3.12 -14.83
C PHE A 164 -2.09 3.44 -16.07
N SER A 165 -1.41 3.59 -17.22
CA SER A 165 -2.02 4.00 -18.49
C SER A 165 -2.97 2.97 -19.10
N SER A 166 -2.81 1.68 -18.81
CA SER A 166 -3.65 0.62 -19.41
C SER A 166 -3.67 -0.70 -18.65
N SER A 167 -2.55 -1.12 -18.08
CA SER A 167 -2.43 -2.35 -17.27
C SER A 167 -1.43 -2.16 -16.14
N TYR A 168 -1.46 -3.03 -15.12
CA TYR A 168 -0.49 -3.05 -14.03
C TYR A 168 0.86 -3.58 -14.53
N SER A 169 1.60 -2.73 -15.22
CA SER A 169 2.96 -3.02 -15.65
C SER A 169 3.87 -1.83 -15.39
N TYR A 170 5.15 -2.14 -15.20
CA TYR A 170 6.21 -1.15 -15.05
C TYR A 170 6.23 -0.12 -16.19
N SER A 171 6.06 -0.56 -17.43
CA SER A 171 6.07 0.32 -18.61
C SER A 171 4.88 1.26 -18.67
N ASN A 172 3.78 0.91 -17.99
CA ASN A 172 2.53 1.65 -18.01
C ASN A 172 2.36 2.55 -16.78
N ALA A 173 3.31 2.56 -15.84
CA ALA A 173 3.23 3.38 -14.65
C ALA A 173 3.22 4.88 -15.00
N ILE A 174 2.25 5.63 -14.47
CA ILE A 174 2.21 7.09 -14.56
C ILE A 174 2.87 7.67 -13.30
N ILE A 175 2.43 7.17 -12.14
CA ILE A 175 2.94 7.53 -10.83
C ILE A 175 2.74 6.33 -9.88
N VAL A 176 3.73 6.08 -9.02
CA VAL A 176 3.71 4.99 -8.02
C VAL A 176 4.24 5.49 -6.68
N SER A 177 3.62 5.03 -5.60
CA SER A 177 4.10 5.15 -4.23
C SER A 177 4.41 3.76 -3.67
N GLY A 178 5.66 3.54 -3.27
CA GLY A 178 6.13 2.24 -2.79
C GLY A 178 5.62 1.89 -1.39
N GLY A 179 5.38 0.61 -1.15
CA GLY A 179 5.04 0.05 0.15
C GLY A 179 6.27 -0.24 1.01
N GLY A 180 6.06 -0.28 2.33
CA GLY A 180 7.10 -0.61 3.30
C GLY A 180 7.35 -2.12 3.43
N GLY A 181 8.58 -2.51 3.78
CA GLY A 181 8.92 -3.91 4.07
C GLY A 181 8.41 -4.39 5.43
N GLY A 182 8.29 -5.70 5.62
CA GLY A 182 7.90 -6.31 6.89
C GLY A 182 9.02 -6.27 7.93
N GLY A 183 8.65 -6.19 9.21
CA GLY A 183 9.58 -6.29 10.35
C GLY A 183 9.95 -7.73 10.70
N SER A 184 11.05 -7.94 11.42
CA SER A 184 11.56 -9.29 11.72
C SER A 184 11.67 -9.63 13.19
N GLY A 185 11.59 -10.93 13.49
CA GLY A 185 11.67 -11.52 14.82
C GLY A 185 12.98 -11.30 15.59
N ASP A 186 14.01 -10.71 14.99
CA ASP A 186 15.33 -10.51 15.60
C ASP A 186 15.67 -9.02 15.75
N THR A 187 14.72 -8.25 16.29
CA THR A 187 14.93 -6.84 16.69
C THR A 187 15.19 -5.86 15.54
N ALA A 188 14.62 -6.10 14.34
CA ALA A 188 14.79 -5.17 13.22
C ALA A 188 13.49 -4.73 12.56
N ASN A 189 13.57 -3.50 12.06
CA ASN A 189 12.48 -2.82 11.39
C ASN A 189 12.51 -3.06 9.88
N GLY A 190 11.33 -3.14 9.28
CA GLY A 190 11.19 -3.14 7.84
C GLY A 190 11.58 -1.79 7.23
N GLY A 191 12.15 -1.81 6.03
CA GLY A 191 12.53 -0.61 5.29
C GLY A 191 11.30 0.19 4.85
N GLY A 192 11.35 1.52 4.99
CA GLY A 192 10.32 2.41 4.48
C GLY A 192 10.24 2.43 2.95
N GLY A 193 9.02 2.40 2.39
CA GLY A 193 8.78 2.46 0.94
C GLY A 193 8.75 3.89 0.40
N GLY A 194 8.80 4.06 -0.92
CA GLY A 194 8.71 5.36 -1.59
C GLY A 194 10.05 5.91 -2.06
N GLY A 195 10.09 7.22 -2.32
CA GLY A 195 11.26 7.91 -2.88
C GLY A 195 11.71 7.38 -4.25
N SER A 196 12.85 7.85 -4.75
CA SER A 196 13.52 7.21 -5.90
C SER A 196 14.21 5.90 -5.52
N SER A 197 14.37 5.66 -4.22
CA SER A 197 14.82 4.40 -3.66
C SER A 197 14.13 4.16 -2.34
N GLY A 198 13.65 2.94 -2.11
CA GLY A 198 13.15 2.51 -0.81
C GLY A 198 14.30 2.35 0.19
N ASN A 199 13.98 2.32 1.48
CA ASN A 199 15.00 2.13 2.50
C ASN A 199 15.34 0.64 2.63
N ASN A 200 16.58 0.36 3.00
CA ASN A 200 16.97 -0.97 3.46
C ASN A 200 16.27 -1.34 4.77
N ALA A 201 16.14 -2.64 5.01
CA ALA A 201 15.82 -3.18 6.32
C ALA A 201 16.84 -2.73 7.39
N GLY A 202 16.42 -2.68 8.65
CA GLY A 202 17.26 -2.27 9.77
C GLY A 202 18.29 -3.30 10.25
N ASN A 203 18.31 -4.52 9.70
CA ASN A 203 19.24 -5.58 10.11
C ASN A 203 20.66 -5.35 9.59
N CYS A 204 21.66 -5.79 10.36
CA CYS A 204 23.05 -5.90 9.91
C CYS A 204 23.37 -7.27 9.26
N CYS A 205 24.61 -7.43 8.79
CA CYS A 205 25.23 -8.72 8.45
C CYS A 205 24.45 -9.56 7.40
N SER A 206 23.96 -8.90 6.34
CA SER A 206 23.32 -9.51 5.17
C SER A 206 21.99 -10.26 5.44
N ARG A 207 21.40 -10.08 6.63
CA ARG A 207 20.11 -10.68 6.98
C ARG A 207 18.93 -9.94 6.35
N GLY A 208 18.99 -8.61 6.34
CA GLY A 208 17.90 -7.76 5.88
C GLY A 208 17.83 -7.65 4.37
N GLY A 209 16.61 -7.49 3.85
CA GLY A 209 16.38 -7.14 2.46
C GLY A 209 16.82 -5.70 2.15
N GLY A 210 17.38 -5.51 0.97
CA GLY A 210 17.72 -4.19 0.44
C GLY A 210 16.47 -3.44 -0.01
N GLY A 211 16.52 -2.11 0.08
CA GLY A 211 15.53 -1.23 -0.53
C GLY A 211 15.68 -1.26 -2.05
N ALA A 212 14.57 -1.09 -2.76
CA ALA A 212 14.58 -1.02 -4.22
C ALA A 212 15.05 0.36 -4.71
N SER A 213 15.39 0.46 -5.98
CA SER A 213 15.63 1.74 -6.68
C SER A 213 14.68 1.89 -7.86
N GLN A 214 14.75 2.99 -8.60
CA GLN A 214 14.02 3.11 -9.88
C GLN A 214 14.60 2.22 -11.00
N ASN A 215 15.78 1.63 -10.79
CA ASN A 215 16.53 0.91 -11.82
C ASN A 215 16.68 -0.59 -11.51
N GLY A 216 16.18 -1.07 -10.37
CA GLY A 216 16.29 -2.46 -9.98
C GLY A 216 15.67 -2.75 -8.62
N GLY A 217 15.27 -4.00 -8.43
CA GLY A 217 14.71 -4.49 -7.18
C GLY A 217 15.72 -4.57 -6.05
N GLY A 218 15.22 -4.52 -4.82
CA GLY A 218 16.05 -4.63 -3.63
C GLY A 218 16.65 -6.02 -3.48
N SER A 219 17.92 -6.09 -3.06
CA SER A 219 18.63 -7.36 -2.88
C SER A 219 18.02 -8.24 -1.79
N ALA A 220 18.01 -9.55 -1.98
CA ALA A 220 17.63 -10.50 -0.95
C ALA A 220 18.58 -10.48 0.26
N GLY A 221 18.05 -10.68 1.45
CA GLY A 221 18.83 -11.15 2.60
C GLY A 221 19.30 -12.59 2.36
N ASN A 222 20.57 -12.88 2.65
CA ASN A 222 21.24 -14.15 2.30
C ASN A 222 21.84 -14.90 3.50
N ALA A 223 21.52 -14.48 4.73
CA ALA A 223 21.89 -15.20 5.92
C ALA A 223 20.90 -16.35 6.19
N GLY A 224 21.36 -17.61 6.11
CA GLY A 224 20.50 -18.79 6.28
C GLY A 224 19.75 -19.16 5.01
N ALA A 225 18.46 -19.44 5.11
CA ALA A 225 17.59 -19.53 3.94
C ALA A 225 17.43 -18.12 3.34
N ASN A 226 17.71 -18.00 2.05
CA ASN A 226 17.67 -16.72 1.35
C ASN A 226 16.23 -16.25 1.20
N GLY A 227 16.02 -14.94 1.37
CA GLY A 227 14.84 -14.29 0.78
C GLY A 227 14.96 -14.21 -0.75
N SER A 228 13.97 -13.66 -1.41
CA SER A 228 14.06 -13.33 -2.84
C SER A 228 14.34 -11.83 -3.05
N THR A 229 15.01 -11.53 -4.16
CA THR A 229 15.19 -10.15 -4.64
C THR A 229 13.83 -9.62 -5.07
N GLY A 230 13.56 -8.34 -4.81
CA GLY A 230 12.37 -7.70 -5.35
C GLY A 230 12.42 -7.61 -6.88
N THR A 231 11.26 -7.48 -7.50
CA THR A 231 11.10 -7.39 -8.95
C THR A 231 10.25 -6.18 -9.32
N GLN A 232 9.95 -6.00 -10.59
CA GLN A 232 9.04 -4.93 -11.02
C GLN A 232 7.69 -5.13 -10.35
N LEU A 233 7.16 -4.07 -9.74
CA LEU A 233 5.90 -4.05 -8.97
C LEU A 233 5.91 -4.87 -7.68
N ASN A 234 6.68 -5.96 -7.60
CA ASN A 234 6.56 -6.94 -6.51
C ASN A 234 7.77 -6.95 -5.58
N GLY A 235 7.51 -6.91 -4.28
CA GLY A 235 8.49 -7.16 -3.23
C GLY A 235 8.96 -8.62 -3.24
N GLY A 236 10.16 -8.85 -2.71
CA GLY A 236 10.71 -10.17 -2.51
C GLY A 236 10.12 -10.85 -1.27
N ASN A 237 9.96 -12.16 -1.33
CA ASN A 237 9.48 -12.97 -0.22
C ASN A 237 10.59 -13.24 0.78
N GLY A 238 10.23 -13.35 2.05
CA GLY A 238 11.17 -13.76 3.10
C GLY A 238 11.65 -15.21 2.92
N GLY A 239 12.85 -15.51 3.41
CA GLY A 239 13.38 -16.87 3.49
C GLY A 239 13.08 -17.50 4.84
N SER A 240 12.50 -18.71 4.88
CA SER A 240 11.99 -19.34 6.11
C SER A 240 11.40 -18.29 7.07
N THR A 241 11.91 -18.01 8.26
CA THR A 241 11.32 -17.01 9.18
C THR A 241 11.50 -15.53 8.79
N GLY A 242 12.08 -15.21 7.63
CA GLY A 242 12.31 -13.85 7.15
C GLY A 242 11.03 -13.10 6.74
N ALA A 243 11.13 -11.77 6.70
CA ALA A 243 10.03 -10.88 6.33
C ALA A 243 10.01 -10.55 4.83
N GLY A 244 8.83 -10.20 4.31
CA GLY A 244 8.64 -9.80 2.92
C GLY A 244 9.03 -8.34 2.65
N GLY A 245 9.55 -8.06 1.46
CA GLY A 245 9.83 -6.71 0.96
C GLY A 245 8.58 -5.96 0.51
N GLY A 246 8.61 -4.63 0.52
CA GLY A 246 7.49 -3.80 0.07
C GLY A 246 7.39 -3.72 -1.45
N GLY A 247 6.17 -3.61 -1.97
CA GLY A 247 5.91 -3.36 -3.40
C GLY A 247 6.31 -1.96 -3.83
N GLY A 248 6.46 -1.72 -5.13
CA GLY A 248 6.86 -0.41 -5.64
C GLY A 248 7.13 -0.46 -7.13
N TYR A 249 7.60 0.64 -7.72
CA TYR A 249 8.01 0.61 -9.13
C TYR A 249 9.03 -0.50 -9.39
N TRP A 250 9.97 -0.63 -8.46
CA TRP A 250 10.59 -1.90 -8.11
C TRP A 250 10.31 -2.23 -6.65
N GLY A 251 10.10 -3.51 -6.35
CA GLY A 251 9.91 -3.98 -4.99
C GLY A 251 11.23 -4.15 -4.22
N GLY A 252 11.15 -4.01 -2.90
CA GLY A 252 12.26 -4.27 -1.99
C GLY A 252 12.55 -5.77 -1.86
N GLY A 253 13.74 -6.13 -1.41
CA GLY A 253 14.11 -7.52 -1.18
C GLY A 253 13.50 -8.10 0.11
N GLY A 254 13.28 -9.42 0.13
CA GLY A 254 12.90 -10.15 1.34
C GLY A 254 14.09 -10.43 2.26
N GLY A 255 13.84 -10.61 3.56
CA GLY A 255 14.86 -10.96 4.55
C GLY A 255 15.19 -12.45 4.60
N GLY A 256 16.40 -12.81 5.04
CA GLY A 256 16.83 -14.20 5.25
C GLY A 256 16.41 -14.78 6.61
N SER A 257 16.83 -16.02 6.92
CA SER A 257 16.35 -16.77 8.10
C SER A 257 17.34 -16.97 9.27
N SER A 258 18.65 -16.84 9.05
CA SER A 258 19.66 -17.02 10.12
C SER A 258 19.73 -15.78 11.00
N GLY A 259 18.86 -15.77 12.01
CA GLY A 259 18.43 -14.57 12.71
C GLY A 259 17.50 -13.76 11.82
N PRO A 260 16.16 -13.90 11.97
CA PRO A 260 15.16 -13.43 11.01
C PRO A 260 15.45 -12.02 10.48
N GLY A 261 15.56 -11.90 9.16
CA GLY A 261 15.78 -10.63 8.46
C GLY A 261 14.48 -9.89 8.15
N ALA A 262 14.49 -8.57 8.26
CA ALA A 262 13.38 -7.71 7.86
C ALA A 262 13.44 -7.45 6.34
N GLY A 263 12.31 -7.06 5.75
CA GLY A 263 12.21 -6.75 4.33
C GLY A 263 12.59 -5.30 4.02
N GLY A 264 13.12 -5.06 2.82
CA GLY A 264 13.38 -3.70 2.32
C GLY A 264 12.12 -3.03 1.76
N GLY A 265 12.11 -1.71 1.68
CA GLY A 265 11.00 -0.95 1.08
C GLY A 265 11.07 -0.91 -0.46
N GLY A 266 9.91 -0.84 -1.11
CA GLY A 266 9.83 -0.64 -2.56
C GLY A 266 10.01 0.83 -2.96
N SER A 267 10.39 1.08 -4.20
CA SER A 267 10.63 2.43 -4.74
C SER A 267 9.34 3.09 -5.23
N GLY A 268 9.30 4.42 -5.22
CA GLY A 268 8.30 5.22 -5.92
C GLY A 268 8.68 5.49 -7.39
N TYR A 269 7.74 6.05 -8.13
CA TYR A 269 7.98 6.50 -9.51
C TYR A 269 7.11 7.68 -9.89
N ILE A 270 7.70 8.56 -10.71
CA ILE A 270 7.07 9.72 -11.33
C ILE A 270 7.54 9.69 -12.79
N GLY A 271 6.63 9.34 -13.70
CA GLY A 271 6.95 9.20 -15.12
C GLY A 271 6.13 10.07 -16.06
N GLY A 272 4.96 10.52 -15.63
CA GLY A 272 4.03 11.24 -16.51
C GLY A 272 3.33 12.46 -15.90
N VAL A 273 3.70 12.85 -14.68
CA VAL A 273 3.00 13.92 -13.93
C VAL A 273 3.80 15.22 -13.89
N SER A 274 3.11 16.36 -13.87
CA SER A 274 3.70 17.67 -13.61
C SER A 274 3.76 17.97 -12.11
N GLY A 275 4.77 18.72 -11.68
CA GLY A 275 4.94 19.11 -10.26
C GLY A 275 5.12 17.92 -9.30
N GLY A 276 5.64 16.80 -9.81
CA GLY A 276 5.70 15.56 -9.05
C GLY A 276 6.68 15.61 -7.88
N SER A 277 6.33 14.97 -6.78
CA SER A 277 7.22 14.78 -5.62
C SER A 277 7.02 13.42 -4.97
N MET A 278 8.10 12.85 -4.41
CA MET A 278 8.09 11.57 -3.69
C MET A 278 8.80 11.72 -2.35
N SER A 279 8.40 10.94 -1.36
CA SER A 279 9.15 10.80 -0.11
C SER A 279 9.01 9.38 0.44
N ASN A 280 10.03 8.97 1.19
CA ASN A 280 10.06 7.68 1.85
C ASN A 280 9.23 7.68 3.13
N GLY A 281 8.59 6.55 3.41
CA GLY A 281 8.19 6.19 4.77
C GLY A 281 9.41 5.93 5.65
N SER A 282 9.17 5.83 6.96
CA SER A 282 10.23 5.55 7.92
C SER A 282 10.60 4.06 7.93
N THR A 283 11.88 3.76 8.20
CA THR A 283 12.31 2.39 8.55
C THR A 283 11.78 2.07 9.94
N GLY A 284 10.75 1.23 9.99
CA GLY A 284 9.94 1.01 11.18
C GLY A 284 9.00 2.18 11.49
N GLY A 285 7.70 1.93 11.46
CA GLY A 285 6.71 2.87 11.98
C GLY A 285 6.06 3.74 10.90
N ASN A 286 6.18 5.06 10.98
CA ASN A 286 5.27 5.97 10.28
C ASN A 286 5.49 5.98 8.75
N SER A 287 4.39 5.98 8.00
CA SER A 287 4.40 6.35 6.58
C SER A 287 4.79 7.81 6.39
N ALA A 288 5.18 8.13 5.16
CA ALA A 288 5.43 9.49 4.75
C ALA A 288 4.22 10.42 5.00
N THR A 289 4.50 11.65 5.42
CA THR A 289 3.50 12.70 5.62
C THR A 289 3.09 13.31 4.28
N GLY A 290 1.81 13.66 4.11
CA GLY A 290 1.31 14.39 2.95
C GLY A 290 0.02 15.15 3.27
N SER A 291 -0.25 16.21 2.52
CA SER A 291 -1.25 17.23 2.85
C SER A 291 -2.71 16.74 2.85
N ASN A 292 -3.05 15.76 2.01
CA ASN A 292 -4.41 15.24 1.87
C ASN A 292 -4.55 13.80 2.38
N ARG A 293 -3.81 13.46 3.44
CA ARG A 293 -3.81 12.09 3.96
C ARG A 293 -5.16 11.75 4.60
N PRO A 294 -5.86 10.68 4.16
CA PRO A 294 -7.21 10.38 4.65
C PRO A 294 -7.28 10.01 6.14
N SER A 295 -6.25 9.36 6.68
CA SER A 295 -6.18 9.01 8.10
C SER A 295 -4.73 8.82 8.56
N SER A 296 -4.50 8.86 9.87
CA SER A 296 -3.19 8.56 10.46
C SER A 296 -2.78 7.09 10.31
N SER A 297 -3.71 6.17 10.01
CA SER A 297 -3.39 4.74 9.85
C SER A 297 -2.83 4.39 8.47
N VAL A 298 -3.19 5.14 7.42
CA VAL A 298 -2.77 4.90 6.03
C VAL A 298 -1.27 4.71 5.89
N GLY A 299 -0.83 3.60 5.32
CA GLY A 299 0.57 3.29 5.06
C GLY A 299 1.43 3.09 6.32
N ARG A 300 0.88 3.12 7.53
CA ARG A 300 1.68 2.98 8.75
C ARG A 300 2.23 1.56 8.85
N GLY A 301 3.49 1.40 9.24
CA GLY A 301 4.06 0.11 9.62
C GLY A 301 3.32 -0.52 10.80
N GLY A 302 3.18 -1.84 10.77
CA GLY A 302 2.56 -2.62 11.82
C GLY A 302 3.45 -2.70 13.06
N ASN A 303 2.85 -2.58 14.25
CA ASN A 303 3.52 -2.85 15.53
C ASN A 303 3.72 -4.36 15.75
N SER A 304 4.32 -4.76 16.87
CA SER A 304 4.55 -6.17 17.19
C SER A 304 3.28 -7.02 17.01
N GLY A 305 3.31 -7.99 16.09
CA GLY A 305 2.22 -8.89 15.71
C GLY A 305 1.07 -8.23 14.94
N GLY A 306 1.14 -6.92 14.73
CA GLY A 306 0.14 -6.14 14.04
C GLY A 306 0.39 -6.05 12.53
N ARG A 307 -0.70 -6.03 11.77
CA ARG A 307 -0.68 -5.65 10.36
C ARG A 307 -0.22 -4.19 10.17
N GLY A 308 0.31 -3.90 9.00
CA GLY A 308 0.46 -2.54 8.53
C GLY A 308 -0.87 -1.86 8.25
N GLY A 309 -0.80 -0.59 7.86
CA GLY A 309 -1.91 0.16 7.33
C GLY A 309 -1.96 0.11 5.81
N GLY A 310 -3.16 -0.08 5.26
CA GLY A 310 -3.40 -0.04 3.82
C GLY A 310 -3.00 1.31 3.19
N GLY A 311 -2.75 1.28 1.89
CA GLY A 311 -2.47 2.46 1.07
C GLY A 311 -3.72 3.30 0.83
N ALA A 312 -3.51 4.46 0.22
CA ALA A 312 -4.61 5.32 -0.22
C ALA A 312 -4.19 6.18 -1.40
N ILE A 313 -5.19 6.60 -2.18
CA ILE A 313 -5.06 7.62 -3.22
C ILE A 313 -6.20 8.63 -3.12
N VAL A 314 -5.87 9.90 -3.27
CA VAL A 314 -6.82 11.00 -3.38
C VAL A 314 -6.65 11.68 -4.72
N PHE A 315 -7.71 11.72 -5.52
CA PHE A 315 -7.81 12.51 -6.74
C PHE A 315 -8.53 13.81 -6.43
N VAL A 316 -7.93 14.94 -6.77
CA VAL A 316 -8.57 16.26 -6.75
C VAL A 316 -8.69 16.72 -8.20
N PHE A 317 -9.91 16.64 -8.75
CA PHE A 317 -10.19 16.95 -10.14
C PHE A 317 -10.40 18.46 -10.33
N SER A 318 -9.90 18.99 -11.44
CA SER A 318 -9.98 20.41 -11.85
C SER A 318 -10.36 20.54 -13.31
#